data_AF-A0A9X9X151-F1
#
_entry.id   AF-A0A9X9X151-F1
#
_cell.length_a   1.000
_cell.length_b   1.000
_cell.length_c   1.000
_cell.angle_alpha   90.00
_cell.angle_beta   90.00
_cell.angle_gamma   90.00
#
_symmetry.space_group_name_H-M   'P 1'
#
loop_
_entity.id
_entity.type
_entity.pdbx_description
1 polymer ?
#
loop_
_entity_poly.entity_id
_entity_poly.type
_entity_poly.pdbx_seq_one_letter_code
_entity_poly.pdbx_strand_id
1 'polypeptide(L)'
;MLELVAMIGAAILIVWLPIESRKVAGGWVRPRHRGTPDEFRTQYRRQTSMFLWVGLVLGLGNLGLAALPDQSEAHRITRLVVGALWLGVSLAAAFSRRRLDAVAR
;
A
#
# COMPACT_ATOMS: atom_id res chain seq x y z
N MET A 1 11.17 -17.47 -3.35
CA MET A 1 9.70 -17.61 -3.52
C MET A 1 8.92 -16.52 -2.80
N LEU A 2 9.27 -16.21 -1.54
CA LEU A 2 8.60 -15.13 -0.79
C LEU A 2 8.82 -13.73 -1.41
N GLU A 3 9.99 -13.42 -1.98
CA GLU A 3 10.19 -12.12 -2.64
C GLU A 3 9.27 -11.93 -3.84
N LEU A 4 9.08 -12.96 -4.67
CA LEU A 4 8.17 -12.92 -5.81
C LEU A 4 6.73 -12.62 -5.39
N VAL A 5 6.25 -13.31 -4.35
CA VAL A 5 4.91 -13.07 -3.80
C VAL A 5 4.79 -11.65 -3.26
N ALA A 6 5.82 -11.17 -2.55
CA ALA A 6 5.84 -9.80 -2.02
C ALA A 6 5.83 -8.76 -3.15
N MET A 7 6.59 -8.95 -4.22
CA MET A 7 6.60 -8.05 -5.39
C MET A 7 5.25 -8.02 -6.09
N ILE A 8 4.66 -9.19 -6.38
CA ILE A 8 3.36 -9.28 -7.04
C ILE A 8 2.28 -8.63 -6.16
N GLY A 9 2.29 -8.91 -4.85
CA GLY A 9 1.36 -8.30 -3.89
C GLY A 9 1.49 -6.78 -3.85
N ALA A 10 2.71 -6.26 -3.79
CA ALA A 10 2.95 -4.81 -3.81
C ALA A 10 2.47 -4.18 -5.12
N ALA A 11 2.75 -4.79 -6.27
CA ALA A 11 2.28 -4.32 -7.57
C ALA A 11 0.75 -4.26 -7.66
N ILE A 12 0.07 -5.30 -7.17
CA ILE A 12 -1.40 -5.32 -7.09
C ILE A 12 -1.91 -4.19 -6.20
N LEU A 13 -1.32 -4.01 -5.01
CA LEU A 13 -1.74 -2.96 -4.07
C LEU A 13 -1.56 -1.55 -4.64
N ILE A 14 -0.47 -1.29 -5.36
CA ILE A 14 -0.21 0.00 -6.02
C ILE A 14 -1.36 0.39 -6.96
N VAL A 15 -1.89 -0.57 -7.72
CA VAL A 15 -2.97 -0.33 -8.69
C VAL A 15 -4.34 -0.40 -8.02
N TRP A 16 -4.54 -1.33 -7.10
CA TRP A 16 -5.84 -1.61 -6.49
C TRP A 16 -6.28 -0.51 -5.52
N LEU A 17 -5.40 -0.04 -4.63
CA LEU A 17 -5.71 1.00 -3.65
C LEU A 17 -6.34 2.26 -4.29
N PRO A 18 -5.76 2.88 -5.34
CA PRO A 18 -6.36 4.05 -5.96
C PRO A 18 -7.69 3.77 -6.67
N ILE A 19 -7.91 2.54 -7.16
CA ILE A 19 -9.17 2.13 -7.80
C ILE A 19 -10.26 1.95 -6.74
N GLU A 20 -10.02 1.15 -5.71
CA GLU A 20 -11.01 0.87 -4.67
C GLU A 20 -11.32 2.14 -3.87
N SER A 21 -10.32 2.95 -3.51
CA SER A 21 -10.55 4.25 -2.85
C SER A 21 -11.43 5.21 -3.65
N ARG A 22 -11.35 5.23 -5.00
CA ARG A 22 -12.29 6.01 -5.84
C ARG A 22 -13.72 5.51 -5.68
N LYS A 23 -13.93 4.20 -5.67
CA LYS A 23 -15.26 3.61 -5.48
C LYS A 23 -15.81 3.95 -4.09
N VAL A 24 -15.00 3.77 -3.05
CA VAL A 24 -15.38 4.08 -1.65
C VAL A 24 -15.68 5.57 -1.45
N ALA A 25 -14.90 6.45 -2.08
CA ALA A 25 -15.17 7.87 -2.10
C ALA A 25 -16.55 8.18 -2.72
N GLY A 26 -16.90 7.50 -3.82
CA GLY A 26 -18.22 7.58 -4.46
C GLY A 26 -19.38 6.88 -3.73
N GLY A 27 -19.19 6.43 -2.49
CA GLY A 27 -20.23 5.78 -1.69
C GLY A 27 -20.38 4.27 -1.91
N TRP A 28 -19.47 3.64 -2.65
CA TRP A 28 -19.46 2.19 -2.78
C TRP A 28 -19.09 1.53 -1.44
N VAL A 29 -19.82 0.47 -1.12
CA VAL A 29 -19.64 -0.35 0.09
C VAL A 29 -19.50 -1.81 -0.32
N ARG A 30 -18.70 -2.59 0.43
CA ARG A 30 -18.62 -4.04 0.19
C ARG A 30 -19.98 -4.71 0.43
N PRO A 31 -20.39 -5.67 -0.41
CA PRO A 31 -21.72 -6.30 -0.32
C PRO A 31 -22.05 -6.94 1.04
N ARG A 32 -21.03 -7.34 1.81
CA ARG A 32 -21.19 -7.99 3.12
C ARG A 32 -21.01 -7.04 4.32
N HIS A 33 -20.83 -5.75 4.08
CA HIS A 33 -20.70 -4.78 5.17
C HIS A 33 -22.09 -4.49 5.78
N ARG A 34 -22.21 -4.58 7.10
CA ARG A 34 -23.47 -4.38 7.84
C ARG A 34 -23.59 -2.98 8.46
N GLY A 35 -23.02 -1.97 7.81
CA GLY A 35 -22.93 -0.59 8.31
C GLY A 35 -23.21 0.46 7.25
N THR A 36 -23.15 1.73 7.63
CA THR A 36 -23.38 2.84 6.71
C THR A 36 -22.19 3.06 5.76
N PRO A 37 -22.39 3.73 4.60
CA PRO A 37 -21.27 4.09 3.72
C PRO A 37 -20.19 4.93 4.40
N ASP A 38 -20.55 5.76 5.38
CA ASP A 38 -19.60 6.60 6.12
C ASP A 38 -18.78 5.81 7.14
N GLU A 39 -19.40 4.82 7.80
CA GLU A 39 -18.69 3.85 8.64
C GLU A 39 -17.68 3.05 7.82
N PHE A 40 -18.10 2.58 6.63
CA PHE A 40 -17.21 1.86 5.72
C PHE A 40 -16.04 2.75 5.26
N ARG A 41 -16.31 4.01 4.88
CA ARG A 41 -15.26 4.97 4.50
C ARG A 41 -14.26 5.18 5.62
N THR A 42 -14.73 5.30 6.86
CA THR A 42 -13.87 5.48 8.05
C THR A 42 -12.99 4.26 8.30
N GLN A 43 -13.55 3.05 8.19
CA GLN A 43 -12.79 1.80 8.32
C GLN A 43 -11.76 1.67 7.20
N TYR A 44 -12.15 1.93 5.95
CA TYR A 44 -11.27 1.86 4.79
C TYR A 44 -10.13 2.88 4.89
N ARG A 45 -10.38 4.06 5.45
CA ARG A 45 -9.34 5.07 5.72
C ARG A 45 -8.31 4.59 6.75
N ARG A 46 -8.74 3.89 7.81
CA ARG A 46 -7.83 3.24 8.78
C ARG A 46 -7.00 2.15 8.11
N GLN A 47 -7.63 1.29 7.31
CA GLN A 47 -6.93 0.25 6.56
C GLN A 47 -5.90 0.83 5.59
N THR A 48 -6.26 1.90 4.87
CA THR A 48 -5.34 2.62 3.99
C THR A 48 -4.16 3.19 4.76
N SER A 49 -4.38 3.69 5.97
CA SER A 49 -3.31 4.20 6.85
C SER A 49 -2.35 3.09 7.29
N MET A 50 -2.85 1.87 7.51
CA MET A 50 -2.03 0.71 7.78
C MET A 50 -1.13 0.39 6.57
N PHE A 51 -1.67 0.38 5.35
CA PHE A 51 -0.87 0.14 4.14
C PHE A 51 0.20 1.21 3.90
N LEU A 52 -0.08 2.46 4.27
CA LEU A 52 0.92 3.53 4.23
C LEU A 52 2.13 3.18 5.10
N TRP A 53 1.89 2.79 6.35
CA TRP A 53 2.96 2.42 7.29
C TRP A 53 3.66 1.13 6.92
N VAL A 54 2.92 0.09 6.53
CA VAL A 54 3.49 -1.18 6.07
C VAL A 54 4.39 -0.96 4.86
N GLY A 55 3.93 -0.21 3.86
CA GLY A 55 4.75 0.13 2.70
C GLY A 55 5.99 0.92 3.04
N LEU A 56 5.90 1.87 3.99
CA LEU A 56 7.04 2.65 4.45
C LEU A 56 8.08 1.76 5.15
N VAL A 57 7.66 0.97 6.14
CA VAL A 57 8.55 0.13 6.94
C VAL A 57 9.22 -0.94 6.08
N LEU A 58 8.45 -1.65 5.24
CA LEU A 58 8.99 -2.67 4.36
C LEU A 58 9.86 -2.07 3.26
N GLY A 59 9.47 -0.91 2.72
CA GLY A 59 10.24 -0.19 1.72
C GLY A 59 11.61 0.23 2.25
N LEU A 60 11.63 1.02 3.33
CA LEU A 60 12.86 1.49 3.95
C LEU A 60 13.70 0.34 4.53
N GLY A 61 13.07 -0.68 5.11
CA GLY A 61 13.78 -1.86 5.61
C GLY A 61 14.53 -2.59 4.50
N ASN A 62 13.92 -2.79 3.33
CA ASN A 62 14.61 -3.42 2.20
C ASN A 62 15.73 -2.55 1.62
N LEU A 63 15.52 -1.24 1.52
CA LEU A 63 16.59 -0.31 1.08
C LEU A 63 17.76 -0.28 2.07
N GLY A 64 17.49 -0.27 3.36
CA GLY A 64 18.52 -0.35 4.40
C GLY A 64 19.31 -1.66 4.32
N LEU A 65 18.61 -2.78 4.11
CA LEU A 65 19.28 -4.07 3.91
C LEU A 65 20.08 -4.11 2.60
N ALA A 66 19.67 -3.39 1.55
CA ALA A 66 20.44 -3.29 0.30
C ALA A 66 21.73 -2.48 0.45
N ALA A 67 21.83 -1.62 1.47
CA ALA A 67 23.01 -0.81 1.75
C ALA A 67 24.12 -1.56 2.51
N LEU A 68 23.89 -2.82 2.90
CA LEU A 68 24.89 -3.62 3.60
C LEU A 68 26.00 -4.08 2.64
N PRO A 69 27.28 -4.01 3.05
CA PRO A 69 28.43 -4.21 2.16
C PRO A 69 28.65 -5.67 1.70
N ASP A 70 28.12 -6.66 2.41
CA ASP A 70 28.41 -8.09 2.16
C ASP A 70 27.32 -8.83 1.36
N GLN A 71 26.70 -8.16 0.39
CA GLN A 71 25.64 -8.77 -0.42
C GLN A 71 26.06 -9.05 -1.85
N SER A 72 25.63 -10.20 -2.38
CA SER A 72 25.73 -10.46 -3.81
C SER A 72 24.92 -9.41 -4.58
N GLU A 73 25.40 -9.06 -5.78
CA GLU A 73 24.78 -8.03 -6.60
C GLU A 73 23.32 -8.34 -6.91
N ALA A 74 23.00 -9.60 -7.22
CA ALA A 74 21.63 -10.05 -7.46
C ALA A 74 20.72 -9.85 -6.23
N HIS A 75 21.22 -10.11 -5.03
CA HIS A 75 20.46 -9.93 -3.79
C HIS A 75 20.20 -8.45 -3.51
N ARG A 76 21.23 -7.61 -3.71
CA ARG A 76 21.12 -6.15 -3.58
C ARG A 76 20.07 -5.59 -4.54
N ILE A 77 20.11 -5.95 -5.82
CA ILE A 77 19.14 -5.51 -6.83
C ILE A 77 17.72 -5.93 -6.42
N THR A 78 17.55 -7.19 -5.99
CA THR A 78 16.25 -7.70 -5.56
C THR A 78 15.68 -6.88 -4.41
N ARG A 79 16.50 -6.57 -3.39
CA ARG A 79 16.08 -5.72 -2.26
C ARG A 79 15.73 -4.30 -2.69
N LEU A 80 16.48 -3.71 -3.63
CA LEU A 80 16.16 -2.38 -4.15
C LEU A 80 14.79 -2.37 -4.84
N VAL A 81 14.52 -3.37 -5.69
CA VAL A 81 13.23 -3.49 -6.41
C VAL A 81 12.07 -3.71 -5.43
N VAL A 82 12.23 -4.64 -4.48
CA VAL A 82 11.22 -4.90 -3.44
C VAL A 82 10.98 -3.63 -2.60
N GLY A 83 12.05 -2.94 -2.20
CA GLY A 83 11.98 -1.70 -1.45
C GLY A 83 11.22 -0.61 -2.19
N ALA A 84 11.54 -0.40 -3.48
CA ALA A 84 10.87 0.57 -4.33
C ALA A 84 9.36 0.27 -4.49
N LEU A 85 8.99 -0.99 -4.69
CA LEU A 85 7.59 -1.39 -4.79
C LEU A 85 6.80 -1.11 -3.51
N TRP A 86 7.36 -1.42 -2.33
CA TRP A 86 6.68 -1.15 -1.06
C TRP A 86 6.57 0.34 -0.74
N LEU A 87 7.57 1.15 -1.13
CA LEU A 87 7.42 2.61 -1.10
C LEU A 87 6.32 3.08 -2.07
N GLY A 88 6.20 2.45 -3.24
CA GLY A 88 5.08 2.66 -4.16
C GLY A 88 3.72 2.38 -3.51
N VAL A 89 3.59 1.31 -2.73
CA VAL A 89 2.37 1.01 -1.94
C VAL A 89 2.08 2.13 -0.94
N SER A 90 3.11 2.63 -0.25
CA SER A 90 2.96 3.73 0.69
C SER A 90 2.46 5.01 0.02
N LEU A 91 3.01 5.36 -1.15
CA LEU A 91 2.56 6.49 -1.97
C LEU A 91 1.12 6.32 -2.47
N ALA A 92 0.78 5.13 -2.99
CA ALA A 92 -0.57 4.81 -3.43
C ALA A 92 -1.58 4.94 -2.28
N ALA A 93 -1.24 4.40 -1.10
CA ALA A 93 -2.05 4.53 0.09
C ALA A 93 -2.22 5.99 0.54
N ALA A 94 -1.15 6.79 0.54
CA ALA A 94 -1.21 8.20 0.88
C ALA A 94 -2.13 8.98 -0.07
N PHE A 95 -2.04 8.71 -1.38
CA PHE A 95 -2.91 9.31 -2.38
C PHE A 95 -4.37 8.89 -2.24
N SER A 96 -4.63 7.60 -2.02
CA SER A 96 -5.96 7.06 -1.71
C SER A 96 -6.57 7.69 -0.47
N ARG A 97 -5.78 7.87 0.60
CA ARG A 97 -6.23 8.51 1.83
C ARG A 97 -6.61 9.97 1.62
N ARG A 98 -5.77 10.75 0.91
CA ARG A 98 -6.07 12.15 0.57
C ARG A 98 -7.41 12.30 -0.17
N ARG A 99 -7.74 11.36 -1.07
CA ARG A 99 -9.04 11.35 -1.75
C ARG A 99 -10.20 11.11 -0.81
N LEU A 100 -10.08 10.15 0.10
CA LEU A 100 -11.13 9.86 1.08
C LEU A 100 -11.34 11.04 2.03
N ASP A 101 -10.24 11.70 2.44
CA ASP A 101 -10.28 12.87 3.31
C ASP A 101 -10.92 14.09 2.62
N ALA A 102 -10.83 14.21 1.29
CA ALA A 102 -11.46 15.29 0.53
C ALA A 102 -12.99 15.17 0.45
N VAL A 103 -13.55 13.97 0.55
CA VAL A 103 -15.00 13.70 0.51
C VAL A 103 -15.63 13.75 1.91
N ALA A 104 -14.82 13.67 2.96
CA ALA A 104 -15.29 13.74 4.35
C ALA A 104 -15.38 15.16 4.91
N ARG A 105 -15.01 16.19 4.12
CA ARG A 105 -15.20 17.62 4.45
C ARG A 105 -16.46 18.12 3.77
#